data_AF-A0A3A3FTJ4-F1
#
_entry.id   AF-A0A3A3FTJ4-F1
#
_cell.length_a   1.000
_cell.length_b   1.000
_cell.length_c   1.000
_cell.angle_alpha   90.00
_cell.angle_beta   90.00
_cell.angle_gamma   90.00
#
_symmetry.space_group_name_H-M   'P 1'
#
loop_
_entity.id
_entity.type
_entity.pdbx_description
1 polymer ?
#
loop_
_entity_poly.entity_id
_entity_poly.type
_entity_poly.pdbx_seq_one_letter_code
_entity_poly.pdbx_strand_id
1 'polypeptide(L)'
;MIKPVFAIAMMTAALHVQAASPAKQELVQKVLQLWQIESVGQLMLQEPVNEAVAQARVVLQGRVAPERQEAAMRDITTDAKKFIDETSPVVLGSTKKLVPSTVAPLLAERFSEEELTQIVAILESPVRQKFEAMMPEMQKTLGEKLAADTRPVIDPKLQDLRQRIGLRLRTAAMP
;
A
#
# COMPACT_ATOMS: atom_id res chain seq x y z
N MET A 1 -42.80 49.79 41.93
CA MET A 1 -42.35 48.41 41.65
C MET A 1 -41.68 48.40 40.28
N ILE A 2 -40.35 48.45 40.25
CA ILE A 2 -39.54 48.47 39.02
C ILE A 2 -38.81 47.13 38.95
N LYS A 3 -39.06 46.33 37.91
CA LYS A 3 -38.35 45.06 37.67
C LYS A 3 -37.09 45.33 36.86
N PRO A 4 -35.90 44.82 37.25
CA PRO A 4 -34.79 44.67 36.32
C PRO A 4 -34.87 43.28 35.68
N VAL A 5 -34.91 43.23 34.36
CA VAL A 5 -34.69 42.01 33.59
C VAL A 5 -33.21 42.01 33.19
N PHE A 6 -32.45 41.05 33.74
CA PHE A 6 -31.08 40.76 33.35
C PHE A 6 -31.09 40.18 31.92
N ALA A 7 -30.43 40.87 30.99
CA ALA A 7 -30.11 40.31 29.68
C ALA A 7 -28.78 39.55 29.79
N ILE A 8 -28.85 38.21 29.70
CA ILE A 8 -27.69 37.34 29.56
C ILE A 8 -27.28 37.35 28.09
N ALA A 9 -26.13 37.93 27.78
CA ALA A 9 -25.52 37.84 26.46
C ALA A 9 -24.89 36.45 26.28
N MET A 10 -25.51 35.59 25.46
CA MET A 10 -24.87 34.37 24.96
C MET A 10 -23.80 34.77 23.92
N MET A 11 -22.55 34.52 24.25
CA MET A 11 -21.43 34.64 23.31
C MET A 11 -21.28 33.32 22.56
N THR A 12 -21.88 33.23 21.37
CA THR A 12 -21.66 32.13 20.43
C THR A 12 -20.26 32.27 19.84
N ALA A 13 -19.31 31.44 20.30
CA ALA A 13 -18.03 31.28 19.64
C ALA A 13 -18.25 30.59 18.29
N ALA A 14 -18.32 31.37 17.21
CA ALA A 14 -18.26 30.85 15.86
C ALA A 14 -16.83 30.32 15.61
N LEU A 15 -16.66 29.00 15.63
CA LEU A 15 -15.50 28.34 15.02
C LEU A 15 -15.52 28.70 13.53
N HIS A 16 -14.82 29.77 13.17
CA HIS A 16 -14.52 30.06 11.78
C HIS A 16 -13.52 29.01 11.33
N VAL A 17 -13.95 28.09 10.46
CA VAL A 17 -13.02 27.35 9.60
C VAL A 17 -12.37 28.39 8.71
N GLN A 18 -11.22 28.91 9.14
CA GLN A 18 -10.41 29.80 8.32
C GLN A 18 -9.99 29.01 7.09
N ALA A 19 -10.38 29.52 5.91
CA ALA A 19 -9.89 29.00 4.65
C ALA A 19 -8.36 28.96 4.68
N ALA A 20 -7.76 27.88 4.16
CA ALA A 20 -6.30 27.72 4.15
C ALA A 20 -5.63 28.91 3.46
N SER A 21 -4.55 29.42 4.07
CA SER A 21 -3.74 30.50 3.49
C SER A 21 -3.17 30.07 2.13
N PRO A 22 -2.87 31.02 1.22
CA PRO A 22 -2.20 30.70 -0.04
C PRO A 22 -0.90 29.90 0.15
N ALA A 23 -0.07 30.28 1.13
CA ALA A 23 1.17 29.56 1.46
C ALA A 23 0.92 28.10 1.85
N LYS A 24 -0.10 27.86 2.68
CA LYS A 24 -0.50 26.50 3.05
C LYS A 24 -0.98 25.68 1.85
N GLN A 25 -1.71 26.30 0.92
CA GLN A 25 -2.17 25.63 -0.31
C GLN A 25 -0.99 25.22 -1.22
N GLU A 26 0.02 26.08 -1.35
CA GLU A 26 1.25 25.77 -2.10
C GLU A 26 2.00 24.58 -1.50
N LEU A 27 2.14 24.54 -0.17
CA LEU A 27 2.77 23.41 0.52
C LEU A 27 1.98 22.12 0.34
N VAL A 28 0.64 22.15 0.45
CA VAL A 28 -0.19 20.98 0.15
C VAL A 28 0.05 20.49 -1.28
N GLN A 29 0.06 21.40 -2.25
CA GLN A 29 0.29 21.04 -3.64
C GLN A 29 1.69 20.44 -3.86
N LYS A 30 2.70 20.97 -3.17
CA LYS A 30 4.07 20.44 -3.20
C LYS A 30 4.16 19.06 -2.57
N VAL A 31 3.49 18.81 -1.44
CA VAL A 31 3.38 17.49 -0.83
C VAL A 31 2.75 16.51 -1.83
N LEU A 32 1.64 16.89 -2.47
CA LEU A 32 0.97 16.03 -3.45
C LEU A 32 1.82 15.74 -4.69
N GLN A 33 2.66 16.67 -5.13
CA GLN A 33 3.57 16.47 -6.25
C GLN A 33 4.73 15.51 -5.91
N LEU A 34 5.25 15.62 -4.69
CA LEU A 34 6.37 14.80 -4.21
C LEU A 34 5.93 13.42 -3.74
N TRP A 35 4.68 13.32 -3.29
CA TRP A 35 4.10 12.07 -2.87
C TRP A 35 3.66 11.27 -4.10
N GLN A 36 4.22 10.08 -4.26
CA GLN A 36 3.88 9.15 -5.34
C GLN A 36 2.49 8.49 -5.12
N ILE A 37 1.43 9.28 -5.01
CA ILE A 37 0.08 8.79 -4.76
C ILE A 37 -0.50 8.02 -5.96
N GLU A 38 0.09 8.18 -7.14
CA GLU A 38 -0.19 7.38 -8.33
C GLU A 38 -0.02 5.88 -8.09
N SER A 39 0.85 5.50 -7.15
CA SER A 39 1.03 4.09 -6.75
C SER A 39 -0.26 3.49 -6.19
N VAL A 40 -1.14 4.28 -5.56
CA VAL A 40 -2.45 3.81 -5.06
C VAL A 40 -3.33 3.31 -6.20
N GLY A 41 -3.41 4.07 -7.29
CA GLY A 41 -4.15 3.64 -8.49
C GLY A 41 -3.58 2.35 -9.07
N GLN A 42 -2.25 2.27 -9.16
CA GLN A 42 -1.58 1.06 -9.65
C GLN A 42 -1.86 -0.16 -8.76
N LEU A 43 -1.89 0.00 -7.43
CA LEU A 43 -2.22 -1.09 -6.51
C LEU A 43 -3.67 -1.55 -6.70
N MET A 44 -4.61 -0.61 -6.80
CA MET A 44 -6.02 -0.93 -7.04
C MET A 44 -6.25 -1.67 -8.37
N LEU A 45 -5.42 -1.43 -9.39
CA LEU A 45 -5.46 -2.17 -10.64
C LEU A 45 -4.79 -3.55 -10.52
N GLN A 46 -3.64 -3.64 -9.85
CA GLN A 46 -2.84 -4.86 -9.77
C GLN A 46 -3.46 -5.92 -8.88
N GLU A 47 -4.06 -5.56 -7.74
CA GLU A 47 -4.67 -6.50 -6.79
C GLU A 47 -5.68 -7.46 -7.45
N PRO A 48 -6.74 -6.99 -8.14
CA PRO A 48 -7.71 -7.88 -8.75
C PRO A 48 -7.11 -8.71 -9.90
N VAL A 49 -6.13 -8.18 -10.63
CA VAL A 49 -5.44 -8.92 -11.69
C VAL A 49 -4.61 -10.06 -11.09
N ASN A 50 -3.87 -9.79 -10.02
CA ASN A 50 -3.10 -10.79 -9.30
C ASN A 50 -3.99 -11.88 -8.72
N GLU A 51 -5.15 -11.50 -8.17
CA GLU A 51 -6.15 -12.45 -7.69
C GLU A 51 -6.65 -13.36 -8.82
N ALA A 52 -7.03 -12.78 -9.97
CA ALA A 52 -7.49 -13.54 -11.12
C ALA A 52 -6.44 -14.54 -11.63
N VAL A 53 -5.17 -14.11 -11.71
CA VAL A 53 -4.05 -14.99 -12.11
C VAL A 53 -3.82 -16.10 -11.08
N ALA A 54 -3.91 -15.79 -9.78
CA ALA A 54 -3.76 -16.78 -8.72
C ALA A 54 -4.89 -17.83 -8.75
N GLN A 55 -6.14 -17.39 -8.95
CA GLN A 55 -7.28 -18.29 -9.11
C GLN A 55 -7.12 -19.18 -10.36
N ALA A 56 -6.67 -18.61 -11.47
CA ALA A 56 -6.40 -19.37 -12.69
C ALA A 56 -5.35 -20.47 -12.45
N ARG A 57 -4.28 -20.17 -11.69
CA ARG A 57 -3.28 -21.17 -11.29
C ARG A 57 -3.88 -22.35 -10.53
N VAL A 58 -4.77 -22.08 -9.57
CA VAL A 58 -5.47 -23.14 -8.81
C VAL A 58 -6.32 -24.00 -9.73
N VAL A 59 -7.07 -23.38 -10.64
CA VAL A 59 -7.91 -24.10 -11.60
C VAL A 59 -7.07 -24.98 -12.53
N LEU A 60 -5.94 -24.48 -13.05
CA LEU A 60 -5.05 -25.26 -13.92
C LEU A 60 -4.46 -26.46 -13.19
N GLN A 61 -4.01 -26.30 -11.95
CA GLN A 61 -3.47 -27.40 -11.15
C GLN A 61 -4.48 -28.52 -10.90
N GLY A 62 -5.77 -28.17 -10.73
CA GLY A 62 -6.83 -29.14 -10.47
C GLY A 62 -7.50 -29.73 -11.71
N ARG A 63 -7.43 -29.06 -12.87
CA ARG A 63 -8.27 -29.40 -14.04
C ARG A 63 -7.53 -29.57 -15.37
N VAL A 64 -6.25 -29.21 -15.45
CA VAL A 64 -5.48 -29.24 -16.70
C VAL A 64 -4.31 -30.21 -16.59
N ALA A 65 -4.06 -30.97 -17.67
CA ALA A 65 -2.93 -31.89 -17.75
C ALA A 65 -1.60 -31.15 -17.53
N PRO A 66 -0.66 -31.69 -16.73
CA PRO A 66 0.58 -31.00 -16.34
C PRO A 66 1.36 -30.39 -17.51
N GLU A 67 1.40 -31.08 -18.65
CA GLU A 67 2.15 -30.70 -19.85
C GLU A 67 1.57 -29.44 -20.52
N ARG A 68 0.30 -29.12 -20.25
CA ARG A 68 -0.39 -27.93 -20.80
C ARG A 68 -0.49 -26.78 -19.81
N GLN A 69 -0.25 -27.03 -18.52
CA GLN A 69 -0.39 -26.01 -17.47
C GLN A 69 0.56 -24.83 -17.69
N GLU A 70 1.82 -25.10 -18.05
CA GLU A 70 2.83 -24.04 -18.22
C GLU A 70 2.49 -23.12 -19.41
N ALA A 71 2.10 -23.69 -20.54
CA ALA A 71 1.70 -22.92 -21.72
C ALA A 71 0.47 -22.04 -21.40
N ALA A 72 -0.56 -22.62 -20.79
CA ALA A 72 -1.74 -21.87 -20.38
C ALA A 72 -1.40 -20.75 -19.37
N MET A 73 -0.52 -21.01 -18.40
CA MET A 73 -0.08 -19.97 -17.45
C MET A 73 0.68 -18.82 -18.13
N ARG A 74 1.50 -19.10 -19.15
CA ARG A 74 2.19 -18.06 -19.92
C ARG A 74 1.21 -17.18 -20.67
N ASP A 75 0.21 -17.77 -21.31
CA ASP A 75 -0.83 -17.03 -22.03
C ASP A 75 -1.64 -16.14 -21.07
N ILE A 76 -2.10 -16.70 -19.94
CA ILE A 76 -2.80 -15.96 -18.88
C ILE A 76 -1.97 -14.78 -18.37
N THR A 77 -0.67 -14.99 -18.12
CA THR A 77 0.22 -13.93 -17.62
C THR A 77 0.46 -12.85 -18.68
N THR A 78 0.50 -13.23 -19.96
CA THR A 78 0.63 -12.31 -21.08
C THR A 78 -0.61 -11.43 -21.21
N ASP A 79 -1.81 -12.02 -21.14
CA ASP A 79 -3.08 -11.29 -21.17
C ASP A 79 -3.21 -10.36 -19.96
N ALA A 80 -2.85 -10.83 -18.76
CA ALA A 80 -2.85 -10.02 -17.55
C ALA A 80 -1.91 -8.81 -17.67
N LYS A 81 -0.70 -9.01 -18.20
CA LYS A 81 0.24 -7.92 -18.45
C LYS A 81 -0.31 -6.91 -19.46
N LYS A 82 -0.86 -7.40 -20.58
CA LYS A 82 -1.47 -6.54 -21.60
C LYS A 82 -2.62 -5.72 -21.02
N PHE A 83 -3.50 -6.33 -20.24
CA PHE A 83 -4.59 -5.65 -19.56
C PHE A 83 -4.09 -4.53 -18.63
N ILE A 84 -3.07 -4.81 -17.81
CA ILE A 84 -2.46 -3.79 -16.93
C ILE A 84 -1.87 -2.67 -17.77
N ASP A 85 -1.10 -2.97 -18.80
CA ASP A 85 -0.42 -1.97 -19.63
C ASP A 85 -1.44 -1.06 -20.34
N GLU A 86 -2.55 -1.62 -20.86
CA GLU A 86 -3.63 -0.87 -21.51
C GLU A 86 -4.48 -0.06 -20.53
N THR A 87 -4.68 -0.56 -19.31
CA THR A 87 -5.59 0.04 -18.32
C THR A 87 -4.88 1.03 -17.39
N SER A 88 -3.56 0.90 -17.22
CA SER A 88 -2.77 1.74 -16.32
C SER A 88 -2.95 3.25 -16.57
N PRO A 89 -2.94 3.76 -17.81
CA PRO A 89 -3.15 5.19 -18.07
C PRO A 89 -4.51 5.70 -17.58
N VAL A 90 -5.57 4.88 -17.68
CA VAL A 90 -6.93 5.23 -17.26
C VAL A 90 -6.99 5.40 -15.74
N VAL A 91 -6.41 4.46 -15.00
CA VAL A 91 -6.40 4.48 -13.54
C VAL A 91 -5.53 5.62 -13.04
N LEU A 92 -4.33 5.78 -13.60
CA LEU A 92 -3.43 6.89 -13.26
C LEU A 92 -4.07 8.27 -13.53
N GLY A 93 -4.74 8.42 -14.68
CA GLY A 93 -5.48 9.64 -15.01
C GLY A 93 -6.60 9.93 -14.01
N SER A 94 -7.33 8.89 -13.61
CA SER A 94 -8.41 9.00 -12.61
C SER A 94 -7.86 9.36 -11.22
N THR A 95 -6.76 8.74 -10.78
CA THR A 95 -6.08 9.09 -9.53
C THR A 95 -5.68 10.57 -9.53
N LYS A 96 -4.94 11.02 -10.57
CA LYS A 96 -4.51 12.42 -10.69
C LYS A 96 -5.67 13.41 -10.66
N LYS A 97 -6.79 13.07 -11.30
CA LYS A 97 -8.01 13.90 -11.31
C LYS A 97 -8.65 14.01 -9.93
N LEU A 98 -8.68 12.92 -9.17
CA LEU A 98 -9.42 12.86 -7.90
C LEU A 98 -8.63 13.46 -6.74
N VAL A 99 -7.31 13.30 -6.73
CA VAL A 99 -6.40 13.73 -5.64
C VAL A 99 -6.64 15.18 -5.17
N PRO A 100 -6.75 16.20 -6.04
CA PRO A 100 -7.01 17.57 -5.59
C PRO A 100 -8.34 17.75 -4.85
N SER A 101 -9.36 16.98 -5.21
CA SER A 101 -10.70 17.07 -4.61
C SER A 101 -10.88 16.21 -3.36
N THR A 102 -10.04 15.18 -3.18
CA THR A 102 -10.18 14.21 -2.08
C THR A 102 -9.10 14.34 -1.02
N VAL A 103 -7.83 14.50 -1.42
CA VAL A 103 -6.68 14.46 -0.51
C VAL A 103 -6.21 15.85 -0.14
N ALA A 104 -6.21 16.80 -1.07
CA ALA A 104 -5.75 18.17 -0.79
C ALA A 104 -6.50 18.83 0.39
N PRO A 105 -7.85 18.73 0.49
CA PRO A 105 -8.57 19.29 1.62
C PRO A 105 -8.19 18.62 2.95
N LEU A 106 -7.94 17.31 2.94
CA LEU A 106 -7.51 16.57 4.14
C LEU A 106 -6.16 17.06 4.62
N LEU A 107 -5.19 17.27 3.71
CA LEU A 107 -3.87 17.81 4.08
C LEU A 107 -3.99 19.25 4.62
N ALA A 108 -4.82 20.08 3.98
CA ALA A 108 -5.03 21.47 4.40
C ALA A 108 -5.74 21.59 5.76
N GLU A 109 -6.63 20.65 6.10
CA GLU A 109 -7.35 20.63 7.37
C GLU A 109 -6.50 20.05 8.51
N ARG A 110 -5.74 18.98 8.24
CA ARG A 110 -5.14 18.14 9.28
C ARG A 110 -3.71 18.50 9.67
N PHE A 111 -2.99 19.23 8.83
CA PHE A 111 -1.61 19.61 9.09
C PHE A 111 -1.45 21.12 9.17
N SER A 112 -0.52 21.60 9.99
CA SER A 112 -0.11 23.01 10.01
C SER A 112 0.79 23.36 8.82
N GLU A 113 1.07 24.65 8.61
CA GLU A 113 2.01 25.10 7.59
C GLU A 113 3.44 24.60 7.88
N GLU A 114 3.84 24.61 9.16
CA GLU A 114 5.12 24.10 9.63
C GLU A 114 5.25 22.59 9.42
N GLU A 115 4.19 21.82 9.71
CA GLU A 115 4.18 20.36 9.52
C GLU A 115 4.24 20.00 8.03
N LEU A 116 3.49 20.69 7.17
CA LEU A 116 3.56 20.49 5.72
C LEU A 116 4.96 20.81 5.18
N THR A 117 5.62 21.85 5.70
CA THR A 117 7.01 22.18 5.34
C THR A 117 7.96 21.05 5.71
N GLN A 118 7.81 20.48 6.91
CA GLN A 118 8.63 19.34 7.33
C GLN A 118 8.38 18.10 6.46
N ILE A 119 7.12 17.84 6.09
CA ILE A 119 6.78 16.75 5.17
C ILE A 119 7.47 16.96 3.82
N VAL A 120 7.40 18.15 3.23
CA VAL A 120 8.10 18.48 1.98
C VAL A 120 9.61 18.21 2.11
N ALA A 121 10.24 18.68 3.18
CA ALA A 121 11.67 18.47 3.42
C ALA A 121 12.04 16.98 3.52
N ILE A 122 11.21 16.17 4.18
CA ILE A 122 11.38 14.72 4.26
C ILE A 122 11.22 14.08 2.87
N LEU A 123 10.21 14.50 2.10
CA LEU A 123 9.93 13.97 0.77
C LEU A 123 11.02 14.28 -0.25
N GLU A 124 11.64 15.45 -0.16
CA GLU A 124 12.76 15.88 -1.04
C GLU A 124 14.13 15.35 -0.58
N SER A 125 14.21 14.77 0.62
CA SER A 125 15.49 14.41 1.25
C SER A 125 16.28 13.40 0.40
N PRO A 126 17.45 13.79 -0.16
CA PRO A 126 18.31 12.86 -0.89
C PRO A 126 18.94 11.82 0.04
N VAL A 127 19.09 12.15 1.32
CA VAL A 127 19.56 11.20 2.35
C VAL A 127 18.51 10.12 2.58
N ARG A 128 17.21 10.48 2.59
CA ARG A 128 16.13 9.50 2.67
C ARG A 128 16.15 8.58 1.45
N GLN A 129 16.25 9.12 0.24
CA GLN A 129 16.33 8.32 -0.98
C GLN A 129 17.53 7.35 -0.97
N LYS A 130 18.70 7.82 -0.52
CA LYS A 130 19.88 6.97 -0.35
C LYS A 130 19.64 5.83 0.64
N PHE A 131 19.01 6.13 1.78
CA PHE A 131 18.68 5.14 2.80
C PHE A 131 17.68 4.09 2.28
N GLU A 132 16.62 4.53 1.58
CA GLU A 132 15.63 3.65 0.95
C GLU A 132 16.28 2.74 -0.10
N ALA A 133 17.16 3.28 -0.95
CA ALA A 133 17.88 2.50 -1.95
C ALA A 133 18.83 1.44 -1.34
N MET A 134 19.30 1.65 -0.11
CA MET A 134 20.15 0.69 0.62
C MET A 134 19.34 -0.43 1.31
N MET A 135 18.02 -0.30 1.48
CA MET A 135 17.20 -1.30 2.18
C MET A 135 17.34 -2.73 1.65
N PRO A 136 17.32 -3.00 0.33
CA PRO A 136 17.45 -4.37 -0.18
C PRO A 136 18.80 -5.01 0.15
N GLU A 137 19.89 -4.23 0.11
CA GLU A 137 21.23 -4.71 0.45
C GLU A 137 21.35 -5.01 1.95
N MET A 138 20.79 -4.13 2.79
CA MET A 138 20.74 -4.35 4.24
C MET A 138 19.94 -5.62 4.58
N GLN A 139 18.78 -5.81 3.96
CA GLN A 139 17.96 -7.00 4.13
C GLN A 139 18.68 -8.27 3.69
N LYS A 140 19.33 -8.24 2.51
CA LYS A 140 20.14 -9.36 2.01
C LYS A 140 21.25 -9.72 2.99
N THR A 141 22.03 -8.73 3.41
CA THR A 141 23.19 -8.92 4.30
C THR A 141 22.76 -9.50 5.65
N LEU A 142 21.68 -8.96 6.23
CA LEU A 142 21.11 -9.49 7.46
C LEU A 142 20.56 -10.91 7.28
N GLY A 143 19.84 -11.15 6.18
CA GLY A 143 19.22 -12.44 5.88
C GLY A 143 20.24 -13.56 5.69
N GLU A 144 21.35 -13.30 5.01
CA GLU A 144 22.45 -14.26 4.85
C GLU A 144 23.05 -14.67 6.19
N LYS A 145 23.35 -13.69 7.07
CA LYS A 145 23.88 -13.98 8.41
C LYS A 145 22.86 -14.68 9.30
N LEU A 146 21.61 -14.23 9.28
CA LEU A 146 20.52 -14.83 10.06
C LEU A 146 20.29 -16.29 9.66
N ALA A 147 20.30 -16.59 8.36
CA ALA A 147 20.16 -17.95 7.87
C ALA A 147 21.33 -18.83 8.31
N ALA A 148 22.56 -18.33 8.22
CA ALA A 148 23.74 -19.07 8.66
C ALA A 148 23.70 -19.38 10.17
N ASP A 149 23.30 -18.41 10.99
CA ASP A 149 23.23 -18.54 12.44
C ASP A 149 22.10 -19.49 12.90
N THR A 150 20.94 -19.45 12.23
CA THR A 150 19.74 -20.16 12.69
C THR A 150 19.54 -21.54 12.06
N ARG A 151 20.12 -21.83 10.88
CA ARG A 151 20.02 -23.13 10.19
C ARG A 151 20.27 -24.34 11.09
N PRO A 152 21.33 -24.39 11.92
CA PRO A 152 21.61 -25.56 12.76
C PRO A 152 20.47 -25.91 13.73
N VAL A 153 19.67 -24.92 14.13
CA VAL A 153 18.54 -25.08 15.06
C VAL A 153 17.22 -25.30 14.32
N ILE A 154 17.02 -24.61 13.19
CA ILE A 154 15.75 -24.65 12.44
C ILE A 154 15.63 -25.89 11.56
N ASP A 155 16.69 -26.30 10.86
CA ASP A 155 16.62 -27.40 9.89
C ASP A 155 16.13 -28.72 10.53
N PRO A 156 16.63 -29.14 11.71
CA PRO A 156 16.12 -30.34 12.37
C PRO A 156 14.63 -30.24 12.74
N LYS A 157 14.19 -29.07 13.24
CA LYS A 157 12.78 -28.83 13.60
C LYS A 157 11.87 -28.86 12.37
N LEU A 158 12.36 -28.35 11.24
CA LEU A 158 11.63 -28.37 9.98
C LEU A 158 11.50 -29.79 9.42
N GLN A 159 12.54 -30.62 9.53
CA GLN A 159 12.46 -32.04 9.15
C GLN A 159 11.43 -32.79 10.00
N ASP A 160 11.45 -32.60 11.32
CA ASP A 160 10.50 -33.18 12.26
C ASP A 160 9.05 -32.75 11.96
N LEU A 161 8.83 -31.47 11.65
CA LEU A 161 7.51 -30.99 11.21
C LEU A 161 7.05 -31.69 9.92
N ARG A 162 7.93 -31.81 8.91
CA ARG A 162 7.60 -32.48 7.63
C ARG A 162 7.18 -33.94 7.86
N GLN A 163 7.87 -34.66 8.75
CA GLN A 163 7.51 -36.03 9.09
C GLN A 163 6.11 -36.12 9.72
N ARG A 164 5.80 -35.24 10.68
CA ARG A 164 4.46 -35.18 11.29
C ARG A 164 3.37 -34.87 10.28
N ILE A 165 3.59 -33.91 9.38
CA ILE A 165 2.64 -33.58 8.31
C ILE A 165 2.39 -34.81 7.43
N GLY A 166 3.46 -35.47 6.97
CA GLY A 166 3.34 -36.68 6.15
C GLY A 166 2.64 -37.84 6.88
N LEU A 167 2.79 -37.97 8.20
CA LEU A 167 2.03 -38.94 8.99
C LEU A 167 0.53 -38.60 9.00
N ARG A 168 0.17 -37.34 9.30
CA ARG A 168 -1.23 -36.91 9.35
C ARG A 168 -1.94 -37.05 8.01
N LEU A 169 -1.27 -36.69 6.91
CA LEU A 169 -1.83 -36.86 5.56
C LEU A 169 -2.10 -38.33 5.24
N ARG A 170 -1.19 -39.25 5.58
CA ARG A 170 -1.41 -40.68 5.42
C ARG A 170 -2.58 -41.19 6.26
N THR A 171 -2.67 -40.77 7.53
CA THR A 171 -3.80 -41.14 8.39
C THR A 171 -5.13 -40.64 7.84
N ALA A 172 -5.19 -39.41 7.33
CA ALA A 172 -6.40 -38.83 6.74
C ALA A 172 -6.80 -39.47 5.40
N ALA A 173 -5.87 -40.11 4.70
CA ALA A 173 -6.12 -40.81 3.44
C ALA A 173 -6.48 -42.29 3.61
N MET A 174 -6.47 -42.82 4.84
CA MET A 174 -6.98 -44.17 5.11
C MET A 174 -8.51 -44.16 5.12
N PRO A 175 -9.17 -45.16 4.51
CA PRO A 175 -10.63 -45.29 4.47
C PRO A 175 -11.24 -45.58 5.84
#